data_AF-A0A9X0AZT5-F1
#
_entry.id   AF-A0A9X0AZT5-F1
#
_cell.length_a   1.000
_cell.length_b   1.000
_cell.length_c   1.000
_cell.angle_alpha   90.00
_cell.angle_beta   90.00
_cell.angle_gamma   90.00
#
_symmetry.space_group_name_H-M   'P 1'
#
loop_
_entity.id
_entity.type
_entity.pdbx_description
1 polymer ?
#
loop_
_entity_poly.entity_id
_entity_poly.type
_entity_poly.pdbx_seq_one_letter_code
_entity_poly.pdbx_strand_id
1 'polypeptide(L)'
;MLHSLNRAIITSPGPLPNIEFSFDLSDIADPNHAQRSIWTLTRNSQEQEKWLMSDYGFWSWPLNMVGENSKVRGEIFKREKNFFDKTRKVIWRRAVKTNIGNLLRITAGKEWADVRAVRWAGASKLKIQDAGNALSMSEHCQYQFVLQTEGRSYSGRGKYLQNCNSVIIIPKRTWVEPHHSPTRFFRSSTKLCRNRRRFLECKRKS
;
A
#
# COMPACT_ATOMS: atom_id res chain seq x y z
N MET A 1 10.85 10.58 -9.13
CA MET A 1 11.84 9.48 -9.22
C MET A 1 13.27 10.01 -9.27
N LEU A 2 13.62 10.85 -10.24
CA LEU A 2 14.98 11.37 -10.39
C LEU A 2 15.52 12.08 -9.12
N HIS A 3 14.68 12.86 -8.43
CA HIS A 3 15.08 13.44 -7.13
C HIS A 3 15.43 12.39 -6.06
N SER A 4 14.71 11.27 -6.01
CA SER A 4 15.00 10.17 -5.07
C SER A 4 16.35 9.52 -5.38
N LEU A 5 16.66 9.32 -6.68
CA LEU A 5 17.95 8.80 -7.13
C LEU A 5 19.09 9.76 -6.81
N ASN A 6 18.92 11.05 -7.14
CA ASN A 6 19.91 12.08 -6.81
C ASN A 6 20.20 12.11 -5.31
N ARG A 7 19.17 12.02 -4.48
CA ARG A 7 19.34 11.97 -3.02
C ARG A 7 20.15 10.75 -2.58
N ALA A 8 19.82 9.57 -3.11
CA ALA A 8 20.55 8.34 -2.79
C ALA A 8 22.03 8.44 -3.17
N ILE A 9 22.35 9.08 -4.30
CA ILE A 9 23.72 9.31 -4.75
C ILE A 9 24.47 10.27 -3.80
N ILE A 10 23.92 11.45 -3.52
CA ILE A 10 24.60 12.46 -2.69
C ILE A 10 24.72 12.04 -1.22
N THR A 11 23.84 11.17 -0.72
CA THR A 11 23.90 10.64 0.66
C THR A 11 24.62 9.29 0.74
N SER A 12 25.26 8.83 -0.35
CA SER A 12 26.02 7.60 -0.33
C SER A 12 27.16 7.69 0.70
N PRO A 13 27.37 6.67 1.55
CA PRO A 13 28.43 6.69 2.57
C PRO A 13 29.84 6.60 1.96
N GLY A 14 29.96 6.35 0.66
CA GLY A 14 31.21 6.26 -0.07
C GLY A 14 31.03 6.47 -1.58
N PRO A 15 32.12 6.48 -2.34
CA PRO A 15 32.08 6.66 -3.78
C PRO A 15 31.29 5.53 -4.45
N LEU A 16 30.40 5.91 -5.37
CA LEU A 16 29.64 4.96 -6.19
C LEU A 16 30.40 4.67 -7.48
N PRO A 17 30.45 3.41 -7.95
CA PRO A 17 31.01 3.09 -9.26
C PRO A 17 30.14 3.67 -10.38
N ASN A 18 30.73 3.85 -11.56
CA ASN A 18 29.95 4.14 -12.76
C ASN A 18 29.05 2.95 -13.07
N ILE A 19 27.75 3.21 -13.17
CA ILE A 19 26.74 2.19 -13.49
C ILE A 19 25.76 2.74 -14.53
N GLU A 20 25.30 1.86 -15.40
CA GLU A 20 24.17 2.11 -16.29
C GLU A 20 23.07 1.12 -15.93
N PHE A 21 21.84 1.62 -15.79
CA PHE A 21 20.68 0.77 -15.53
C PHE A 21 19.43 1.38 -16.15
N SER A 22 18.48 0.51 -16.51
CA SER A 22 17.16 0.92 -16.97
C SER A 22 16.13 0.77 -15.85
N PHE A 23 15.15 1.68 -15.82
CA PHE A 23 14.03 1.59 -14.89
C PHE A 23 12.70 1.90 -15.59
N ASP A 24 11.63 1.26 -15.14
CA ASP A 24 10.27 1.45 -15.65
C ASP A 24 9.36 1.98 -14.53
N LEU A 25 8.61 3.04 -14.85
CA LEU A 25 7.66 3.71 -13.95
C LEU A 25 6.21 3.25 -14.17
N SER A 26 5.99 2.39 -15.15
CA SER A 26 4.71 1.75 -15.43
C SER A 26 4.23 0.93 -14.23
N ASP A 27 2.91 0.87 -14.03
CA ASP A 27 2.30 0.01 -13.01
C ASP A 27 2.70 -1.46 -13.21
N ILE A 28 2.84 -1.90 -14.46
CA ILE A 28 3.31 -3.24 -14.83
C ILE A 28 4.48 -3.05 -15.77
N ALA A 29 5.68 -3.35 -15.30
CA ALA A 29 6.89 -3.18 -16.07
C ALA A 29 7.08 -4.34 -17.04
N ASP A 30 7.40 -4.03 -18.29
CA ASP A 30 7.70 -4.97 -19.37
C ASP A 30 6.82 -6.25 -19.36
N PRO A 31 5.51 -6.14 -19.63
CA PRO A 31 4.59 -7.28 -19.57
C PRO A 31 4.86 -8.34 -20.64
N ASN A 32 5.62 -8.00 -21.70
CA ASN A 32 5.85 -8.86 -22.85
C ASN A 32 7.24 -9.50 -22.86
N HIS A 33 8.21 -9.02 -22.07
CA HIS A 33 9.54 -9.62 -21.99
C HIS A 33 9.94 -9.89 -20.53
N ALA A 34 9.76 -11.14 -20.11
CA ALA A 34 9.96 -11.59 -18.72
C ALA A 34 11.42 -11.89 -18.33
N GLN A 35 12.44 -11.37 -19.04
CA GLN A 35 13.84 -11.79 -18.85
C GLN A 35 14.86 -10.65 -18.92
N ARG A 36 14.47 -9.40 -18.63
CA ARG A 36 15.39 -8.26 -18.60
C ARG A 36 15.57 -7.73 -17.18
N SER A 37 16.82 -7.41 -16.83
CA SER A 37 17.12 -6.71 -15.57
C SER A 37 16.72 -5.25 -15.68
N ILE A 38 15.56 -4.92 -15.13
CA ILE A 38 15.02 -3.56 -15.11
C ILE A 38 14.61 -3.25 -13.66
N TRP A 39 14.84 -2.03 -13.23
CA TRP A 39 14.33 -1.54 -11.95
C TRP A 39 12.85 -1.16 -12.10
N THR A 40 11.99 -1.71 -11.25
CA THR A 40 10.54 -1.59 -11.35
C THR A 40 9.93 -1.20 -10.01
N LEU A 41 8.75 -0.61 -10.04
CA LEU A 41 8.01 -0.25 -8.82
C LEU A 41 7.42 -1.48 -8.11
N THR A 42 7.13 -2.50 -8.90
CA THR A 42 6.52 -3.75 -8.46
C THR A 42 6.88 -4.87 -9.43
N ARG A 43 6.76 -6.10 -8.96
CA ARG A 43 6.93 -7.31 -9.79
C ARG A 43 6.10 -8.46 -9.23
N ASN A 44 5.83 -9.47 -10.05
CA ASN A 44 5.34 -10.74 -9.58
C ASN A 44 6.45 -11.52 -8.89
N SER A 45 6.08 -12.40 -7.96
CA SER A 45 7.04 -13.27 -7.26
C SER A 45 7.85 -14.21 -8.17
N GLN A 46 7.45 -14.39 -9.42
CA GLN A 46 8.16 -15.21 -10.41
C GLN A 46 9.18 -14.42 -11.23
N GLU A 47 9.02 -13.10 -11.32
CA GLU A 47 9.90 -12.20 -12.09
C GLU A 47 11.10 -11.79 -11.22
N GLN A 48 12.05 -12.70 -11.02
CA GLN A 48 13.22 -12.45 -10.15
C GLN A 48 14.31 -11.63 -10.84
N GLU A 49 14.26 -11.53 -12.16
CA GLU A 49 15.10 -10.66 -12.98
C GLU A 49 14.78 -9.17 -12.78
N LYS A 50 13.56 -8.83 -12.34
CA LYS A 50 13.13 -7.45 -12.10
C LYS A 50 13.55 -6.99 -10.71
N TRP A 51 14.26 -5.87 -10.64
CA TRP A 51 14.78 -5.30 -9.40
C TRP A 51 13.77 -4.30 -8.82
N LEU A 52 13.48 -4.38 -7.53
CA LEU A 52 12.48 -3.50 -6.93
C LEU A 52 13.10 -2.17 -6.48
N MET A 53 12.51 -1.06 -6.92
CA MET A 53 12.79 0.29 -6.40
C MET A 53 11.56 0.89 -5.75
N SER A 54 11.77 1.81 -4.81
CA SER A 54 10.69 2.56 -4.16
C SER A 54 9.85 3.33 -5.16
N ASP A 55 8.54 3.35 -4.97
CA ASP A 55 7.66 4.20 -5.77
C ASP A 55 7.88 5.69 -5.50
N TYR A 56 7.51 6.51 -6.48
CA TYR A 56 7.68 7.96 -6.43
C TYR A 56 6.97 8.62 -5.23
N GLY A 57 5.91 8.00 -4.69
CA GLY A 57 5.19 8.47 -3.51
C GLY A 57 5.98 8.44 -2.20
N PHE A 58 7.15 7.78 -2.16
CA PHE A 58 8.09 7.97 -1.05
C PHE A 58 8.67 9.39 -1.02
N TRP A 59 8.67 10.09 -2.15
CA TRP A 59 9.19 11.44 -2.29
C TRP A 59 8.11 12.48 -2.54
N SER A 60 7.38 12.34 -3.63
CA SER A 60 6.31 13.27 -3.98
C SER A 60 5.23 12.57 -4.77
N TRP A 61 3.99 12.89 -4.43
CA TRP A 61 2.83 12.45 -5.19
C TRP A 61 1.94 13.67 -5.42
N PRO A 62 1.66 14.06 -6.68
CA PRO A 62 1.00 15.32 -7.02
C PRO A 62 -0.53 15.30 -6.76
N LEU A 63 -1.02 14.41 -5.88
CA LEU A 63 -2.42 14.32 -5.52
C LEU A 63 -2.59 14.85 -4.11
N ASN A 64 -3.49 15.82 -3.92
CA ASN A 64 -3.76 16.44 -2.62
C ASN A 64 -4.13 15.43 -1.51
N MET A 65 -4.55 14.22 -1.85
CA MET A 65 -4.88 13.14 -0.90
C MET A 65 -3.71 12.22 -0.53
N VAL A 66 -2.63 12.23 -1.32
CA VAL A 66 -1.43 11.41 -1.11
C VAL A 66 -0.26 12.38 -1.19
N GLY A 67 0.17 12.92 -0.04
CA GLY A 67 1.27 13.86 0.02
C GLY A 67 2.65 13.18 -0.01
N GLU A 68 3.69 13.99 0.14
CA GLU A 68 5.04 13.51 0.47
C GLU A 68 4.99 12.57 1.68
N ASN A 69 5.76 11.49 1.63
CA ASN A 69 5.75 10.48 2.69
C ASN A 69 6.13 11.02 4.06
N SER A 70 7.11 11.92 4.15
CA SER A 70 7.49 12.58 5.41
C SER A 70 6.32 13.37 6.01
N LYS A 71 5.62 14.15 5.18
CA LYS A 71 4.44 14.94 5.57
C LYS A 71 3.31 14.04 6.06
N VAL A 72 2.96 13.01 5.29
CA VAL A 72 1.88 12.06 5.67
C VAL A 72 2.24 11.33 6.97
N ARG A 73 3.50 10.91 7.14
CA ARG A 73 3.96 10.28 8.40
C ARG A 73 3.87 11.26 9.58
N GLY A 74 4.23 12.53 9.38
CA GLY A 74 4.06 13.56 10.40
C GLY A 74 2.60 13.79 10.79
N GLU A 75 1.68 13.78 9.82
CA GLU A 75 0.24 13.89 10.08
C GLU A 75 -0.33 12.66 10.81
N ILE A 76 0.12 11.46 10.43
CA ILE A 76 -0.21 10.22 11.13
C ILE A 76 0.26 10.32 12.57
N PHE A 77 1.54 10.64 12.80
CA PHE A 77 2.12 10.76 14.14
C PHE A 77 1.34 11.73 15.04
N LYS A 78 0.94 12.90 14.51
CA LYS A 78 0.17 13.91 15.27
C LYS A 78 -1.24 13.47 15.64
N ARG A 79 -1.86 12.59 14.85
CA ARG A 79 -3.26 12.16 15.00
C ARG A 79 -3.41 10.75 15.55
N GLU A 80 -2.30 10.05 15.74
CA GLU A 80 -2.29 8.66 16.14
C GLU A 80 -2.91 8.49 17.54
N LYS A 81 -3.76 7.48 17.69
CA LYS A 81 -4.37 7.11 18.96
C LYS A 81 -3.85 5.75 19.41
N ASN A 82 -3.98 5.45 20.69
CA ASN A 82 -3.75 4.09 21.16
C ASN A 82 -4.73 3.13 20.48
N PHE A 83 -4.28 1.89 20.25
CA PHE A 83 -5.06 0.89 19.52
C PHE A 83 -6.48 0.71 20.08
N PHE A 84 -6.66 0.77 21.39
CA PHE A 84 -7.96 0.55 22.04
C PHE A 84 -8.94 1.74 21.91
N ASP A 85 -8.43 2.93 21.62
CA ASP A 85 -9.22 4.17 21.46
C ASP A 85 -9.70 4.39 20.01
N LYS A 86 -9.33 3.48 19.11
CA LYS A 86 -9.68 3.53 17.70
C LYS A 86 -11.05 2.90 17.43
N THR A 87 -11.68 3.32 16.33
CA THR A 87 -12.94 2.75 15.85
C THR A 87 -12.77 1.26 15.55
N ARG A 88 -13.59 0.42 16.20
CA ARG A 88 -13.54 -1.05 16.10
C ARG A 88 -14.19 -1.57 14.80
N LYS A 89 -13.76 -1.04 13.66
CA LYS A 89 -14.25 -1.43 12.33
C LYS A 89 -13.10 -1.65 11.35
N VAL A 90 -13.37 -2.44 10.33
CA VAL A 90 -12.50 -2.58 9.16
C VAL A 90 -12.76 -1.44 8.20
N ILE A 91 -11.75 -0.59 7.95
CA ILE A 91 -11.85 0.55 7.03
C ILE A 91 -11.23 0.22 5.67
N TRP A 92 -11.92 0.66 4.60
CA TRP A 92 -11.39 0.67 3.24
C TRP A 92 -12.06 1.78 2.42
N ARG A 93 -11.24 2.66 1.83
CA ARG A 93 -11.67 3.70 0.86
C ARG A 93 -10.82 3.65 -0.38
N ARG A 94 -11.40 3.34 -1.55
CA ARG A 94 -10.63 3.32 -2.80
C ARG A 94 -11.49 3.45 -4.05
N ALA A 95 -10.85 3.87 -5.14
CA ALA A 95 -11.38 3.75 -6.49
C ALA A 95 -11.69 2.29 -6.87
N VAL A 96 -12.86 2.07 -7.46
CA VAL A 96 -13.28 0.81 -8.06
C VAL A 96 -12.67 0.72 -9.44
N LYS A 97 -11.43 0.27 -9.54
CA LYS A 97 -10.77 -0.04 -10.83
C LYS A 97 -10.54 -1.53 -11.05
N THR A 98 -10.71 -2.36 -10.01
CA THR A 98 -10.43 -3.80 -10.03
C THR A 98 -11.62 -4.59 -9.45
N ASN A 99 -11.59 -5.93 -9.55
CA ASN A 99 -12.61 -6.86 -9.06
C ASN A 99 -12.75 -6.87 -7.51
N ILE A 100 -13.23 -5.76 -6.97
CA ILE A 100 -13.49 -5.53 -5.53
C ILE A 100 -14.98 -5.71 -5.19
N GLY A 101 -15.81 -6.13 -6.15
CA GLY A 101 -17.26 -6.28 -5.98
C GLY A 101 -17.63 -7.26 -4.86
N ASN A 102 -16.88 -8.36 -4.73
CA ASN A 102 -17.08 -9.31 -3.63
C ASN A 102 -16.80 -8.70 -2.25
N LEU A 103 -15.77 -7.85 -2.12
CA LEU A 103 -15.47 -7.17 -0.87
C LEU A 103 -16.65 -6.29 -0.47
N LEU A 104 -17.09 -5.39 -1.37
CA LEU A 104 -18.22 -4.49 -1.10
C LEU A 104 -19.49 -5.25 -0.72
N ARG A 105 -19.79 -6.34 -1.42
CA ARG A 105 -20.97 -7.18 -1.16
C ARG A 105 -20.92 -7.83 0.22
N ILE A 106 -19.78 -8.38 0.62
CA ILE A 106 -19.64 -9.08 1.92
C ILE A 106 -19.70 -8.08 3.09
N THR A 107 -19.20 -6.86 2.87
CA THR A 107 -19.15 -5.81 3.90
C THR A 107 -20.40 -4.94 3.94
N ALA A 108 -21.29 -5.05 2.95
CA ALA A 108 -22.50 -4.25 2.87
C ALA A 108 -23.40 -4.49 4.10
N GLY A 109 -23.77 -3.40 4.77
CA GLY A 109 -24.64 -3.43 5.96
C GLY A 109 -24.02 -4.10 7.19
N LYS A 110 -22.72 -4.38 7.20
CA LYS A 110 -22.06 -5.00 8.36
C LYS A 110 -21.56 -3.94 9.33
N GLU A 111 -21.97 -4.03 10.59
CA GLU A 111 -21.60 -3.05 11.62
C GLU A 111 -20.09 -3.00 11.87
N TRP A 112 -19.39 -4.13 11.71
CA TRP A 112 -17.94 -4.24 11.84
C TRP A 112 -17.17 -3.68 10.63
N ALA A 113 -17.85 -3.32 9.54
CA ALA A 113 -17.21 -2.90 8.30
C ALA A 113 -17.57 -1.46 7.94
N ASP A 114 -16.55 -0.67 7.64
CA ASP A 114 -16.68 0.62 7.00
C ASP A 114 -15.92 0.59 5.67
N VAL A 115 -16.50 -0.05 4.67
CA VAL A 115 -15.87 -0.28 3.37
C VAL A 115 -16.71 0.42 2.30
N ARG A 116 -16.11 1.41 1.63
CA ARG A 116 -16.79 2.21 0.61
C ARG A 116 -15.90 2.45 -0.59
N ALA A 117 -16.53 2.41 -1.76
CA ALA A 117 -15.95 2.86 -3.01
C ALA A 117 -15.84 4.39 -3.03
N VAL A 118 -14.76 4.91 -3.60
CA VAL A 118 -14.56 6.34 -3.84
C VAL A 118 -14.51 6.55 -5.35
N ARG A 119 -15.47 7.29 -5.94
CA ARG A 119 -15.45 7.56 -7.38
C ARG A 119 -14.77 8.89 -7.67
N TRP A 120 -13.83 8.84 -8.60
CA TRP A 120 -13.10 10.02 -9.05
C TRP A 120 -13.79 10.62 -10.28
N ALA A 121 -13.85 11.94 -10.35
CA ALA A 121 -14.32 12.73 -11.48
C ALA A 121 -13.20 13.05 -12.49
N GLY A 122 -11.98 12.57 -12.24
CA GLY A 122 -10.77 12.81 -13.04
C GLY A 122 -9.52 12.32 -12.31
N ALA A 123 -8.32 12.71 -12.76
CA ALA A 123 -7.06 12.28 -12.15
C ALA A 123 -6.91 12.71 -10.68
N SER A 124 -7.44 13.88 -10.31
CA SER A 124 -7.23 14.49 -8.99
C SER A 124 -8.49 15.05 -8.32
N LYS A 125 -9.67 14.97 -8.98
CA LYS A 125 -10.93 15.51 -8.46
C LYS A 125 -11.87 14.38 -8.09
N LEU A 126 -12.43 14.43 -6.89
CA LEU A 126 -13.51 13.53 -6.46
C LEU A 126 -14.81 13.98 -7.11
N LYS A 127 -15.72 13.03 -7.38
CA LYS A 127 -17.11 13.43 -7.63
C LYS A 127 -17.67 14.04 -6.35
N ILE A 128 -18.37 15.18 -6.45
CA ILE A 128 -18.88 15.95 -5.30
C ILE A 128 -19.68 15.05 -4.34
N GLN A 129 -20.50 14.16 -4.89
CA GLN A 129 -21.29 13.15 -4.16
C GLN A 129 -20.47 12.14 -3.34
N ASP A 130 -19.17 11.98 -3.61
CA ASP A 130 -18.28 11.02 -2.95
C ASP A 130 -17.20 11.71 -2.09
N ALA A 131 -17.23 13.04 -1.97
CA ALA A 131 -16.28 13.79 -1.16
C ALA A 131 -16.30 13.35 0.32
N GLY A 132 -17.48 13.08 0.88
CA GLY A 132 -17.63 12.56 2.24
C GLY A 132 -17.22 11.09 2.43
N ASN A 133 -16.96 10.37 1.33
CA ASN A 133 -16.46 8.99 1.39
C ASN A 133 -14.93 8.94 1.33
N ALA A 134 -14.26 9.97 0.80
CA ALA A 134 -12.81 9.99 0.74
C ALA A 134 -12.21 10.27 2.12
N LEU A 135 -11.21 9.48 2.50
CA LEU A 135 -10.43 9.69 3.72
C LEU A 135 -8.97 9.86 3.34
N SER A 136 -8.31 10.81 3.98
CA SER A 136 -6.86 10.96 3.98
C SER A 136 -6.19 9.74 4.63
N MET A 137 -4.88 9.60 4.40
CA MET A 137 -4.11 8.50 4.99
C MET A 137 -4.08 8.54 6.52
N SER A 138 -4.04 9.73 7.13
CA SER A 138 -4.05 9.89 8.59
C SER A 138 -5.41 9.53 9.20
N GLU A 139 -6.51 9.77 8.51
CA GLU A 139 -7.85 9.38 8.96
C GLU A 139 -8.05 7.87 8.98
N HIS A 140 -7.41 7.12 8.08
CA HIS A 140 -7.43 5.65 8.13
C HIS A 140 -6.84 5.10 9.43
N CYS A 141 -5.86 5.79 10.03
CA CYS A 141 -5.24 5.36 11.28
C CYS A 141 -6.17 5.48 12.50
N GLN A 142 -7.34 6.12 12.37
CA GLN A 142 -8.35 6.19 13.43
C GLN A 142 -9.14 4.88 13.62
N TYR A 143 -8.90 3.89 12.78
CA TYR A 143 -9.57 2.58 12.82
C TYR A 143 -8.61 1.49 13.29
N GLN A 144 -9.14 0.52 14.03
CA GLN A 144 -8.34 -0.62 14.51
C GLN A 144 -7.88 -1.54 13.38
N PHE A 145 -8.68 -1.70 12.34
CA PHE A 145 -8.41 -2.64 11.25
C PHE A 145 -8.41 -1.89 9.92
N VAL A 146 -7.27 -1.88 9.23
CA VAL A 146 -7.12 -1.20 7.95
C VAL A 146 -6.91 -2.24 6.85
N LEU A 147 -7.76 -2.21 5.82
CA LEU A 147 -7.69 -3.16 4.72
C LEU A 147 -6.86 -2.60 3.57
N GLN A 148 -5.82 -3.34 3.17
CA GLN A 148 -5.00 -3.04 2.00
C GLN A 148 -5.35 -4.01 0.87
N THR A 149 -5.48 -3.48 -0.35
CA THR A 149 -5.83 -4.25 -1.56
C THR A 149 -5.00 -3.79 -2.73
N GLU A 150 -4.64 -4.73 -3.60
CA GLU A 150 -3.95 -4.46 -4.86
C GLU A 150 -4.80 -3.67 -5.86
N GLY A 151 -4.13 -3.08 -6.84
CA GLY A 151 -4.70 -2.20 -7.85
C GLY A 151 -4.75 -2.79 -9.23
N ARG A 152 -4.26 -2.00 -10.19
CA ARG A 152 -3.84 -2.53 -11.49
C ARG A 152 -2.65 -3.46 -11.29
N SER A 153 -1.71 -3.03 -10.45
CA SER A 153 -0.65 -3.86 -9.89
C SER A 153 -0.59 -3.71 -8.36
N TYR A 154 0.46 -3.07 -7.83
CA TYR A 154 0.55 -2.71 -6.43
C TYR A 154 -0.42 -1.59 -6.05
N SER A 155 -0.46 -1.24 -4.76
CA SER A 155 -1.13 -0.03 -4.30
C SER A 155 -0.22 0.75 -3.38
N GLY A 156 0.24 1.92 -3.84
CA GLY A 156 1.11 2.82 -3.10
C GLY A 156 0.55 3.34 -1.76
N ARG A 157 -0.66 2.93 -1.37
CA ARG A 157 -1.25 3.16 -0.05
C ARG A 157 -0.60 2.31 1.05
N GLY A 158 -0.12 1.11 0.70
CA GLY A 158 0.34 0.10 1.65
C GLY A 158 1.38 0.64 2.63
N LYS A 159 2.37 1.38 2.10
CA LYS A 159 3.40 2.05 2.90
C LYS A 159 2.87 2.99 3.98
N TYR A 160 1.78 3.72 3.73
CA TYR A 160 1.21 4.65 4.71
C TYR A 160 0.45 3.91 5.81
N LEU A 161 -0.32 2.88 5.46
CA LEU A 161 -1.06 2.07 6.44
C LEU A 161 -0.13 1.36 7.42
N GLN A 162 1.10 1.04 7.00
CA GLN A 162 2.15 0.49 7.85
C GLN A 162 2.64 1.44 8.94
N ASN A 163 2.33 2.73 8.86
CA ASN A 163 2.67 3.70 9.90
C ASN A 163 1.57 3.84 10.97
N CYS A 164 0.39 3.25 10.78
CA CYS A 164 -0.66 3.28 11.79
C CYS A 164 -0.40 2.20 12.86
N ASN A 165 -0.68 2.50 14.13
CA ASN A 165 -0.82 1.52 15.21
C ASN A 165 -2.15 0.74 15.07
N SER A 166 -2.35 0.12 13.90
CA SER A 166 -3.56 -0.59 13.49
C SER A 166 -3.20 -1.97 12.96
N VAL A 167 -4.14 -2.90 13.01
CA VAL A 167 -3.97 -4.21 12.37
C VAL A 167 -4.23 -4.08 10.88
N ILE A 168 -3.21 -4.36 10.08
CA ILE A 168 -3.31 -4.30 8.61
C ILE A 168 -3.77 -5.65 8.09
N ILE A 169 -4.92 -5.64 7.41
CA ILE A 169 -5.46 -6.82 6.73
C ILE A 169 -4.99 -6.75 5.28
N ILE A 170 -4.19 -7.73 4.87
CA ILE A 170 -3.66 -7.83 3.51
C ILE A 170 -4.10 -9.18 2.94
N PRO A 171 -5.06 -9.23 2.00
CA PRO A 171 -5.38 -10.43 1.25
C PRO A 171 -4.16 -10.99 0.53
N LYS A 172 -4.23 -12.23 0.02
CA LYS A 172 -3.13 -12.82 -0.75
C LYS A 172 -2.75 -11.87 -1.89
N ARG A 173 -1.46 -11.50 -1.91
CA ARG A 173 -0.87 -10.59 -2.89
C ARG A 173 -0.30 -11.35 -4.08
N THR A 174 -0.39 -10.72 -5.23
CA THR A 174 0.24 -11.14 -6.48
C THR A 174 1.53 -10.34 -6.69
N TRP A 175 1.51 -9.08 -6.28
CA TRP A 175 2.53 -8.07 -6.50
C TRP A 175 3.44 -7.89 -5.28
N VAL A 176 4.74 -7.76 -5.53
CA VAL A 176 5.78 -7.54 -4.52
C VAL A 176 6.27 -6.10 -4.62
N GLU A 177 6.35 -5.41 -3.47
CA GLU A 177 6.84 -4.04 -3.33
C GLU A 177 8.12 -4.06 -2.46
N PRO A 178 9.04 -3.09 -2.58
CA PRO A 178 10.32 -3.13 -1.85
C PRO A 178 10.18 -3.18 -0.32
N HIS A 179 9.13 -2.57 0.21
CA HIS A 179 8.84 -2.52 1.65
C HIS A 179 8.05 -3.74 2.14
N HIS A 180 7.68 -4.66 1.25
CA HIS A 180 7.27 -5.98 1.66
C HIS A 180 8.52 -6.70 2.16
N SER A 181 8.59 -7.01 3.46
CA SER A 181 9.68 -7.84 3.99
C SER A 181 9.85 -9.07 3.10
N PRO A 182 11.09 -9.53 2.83
CA PRO A 182 11.38 -10.70 2.03
C PRO A 182 10.87 -11.94 2.78
N THR A 183 9.56 -12.12 2.74
CA THR A 183 8.88 -13.28 3.28
C THR A 183 9.02 -14.37 2.23
N ARG A 184 10.25 -14.94 2.15
CA ARG A 184 10.34 -16.40 2.13
C ARG A 184 9.37 -16.84 3.23
N PHE A 185 8.43 -17.73 2.90
CA PHE A 185 7.40 -18.23 3.82
C PHE A 185 8.04 -18.86 5.08
N PHE A 186 8.59 -18.05 5.97
CA PHE A 186 8.98 -18.42 7.30
C PHE A 186 7.70 -18.35 8.13
N ARG A 187 7.21 -19.53 8.49
CA ARG A 187 6.36 -19.71 9.66
C ARG A 187 7.14 -19.20 10.88
N SER A 188 7.17 -17.91 11.16
CA SER A 188 7.47 -17.44 12.52
C SER A 188 7.09 -15.98 12.76
N SER A 189 6.31 -15.81 13.83
CA SER A 189 6.26 -14.71 14.81
C SER A 189 5.86 -13.27 14.45
N THR A 190 5.49 -12.90 13.23
CA THR A 190 4.76 -11.63 13.00
C THR A 190 3.27 -11.93 12.79
N LYS A 191 2.38 -11.39 13.63
CA LYS A 191 0.93 -11.59 13.58
C LYS A 191 0.34 -11.12 12.25
N LEU A 192 0.40 -11.99 11.24
CA LEU A 192 -0.28 -11.82 9.97
C LEU A 192 -1.51 -12.74 9.99
N CYS A 193 -2.69 -12.17 10.23
CA CYS A 193 -3.92 -12.96 10.22
C CYS A 193 -4.17 -13.44 8.78
N ARG A 194 -4.06 -14.75 8.55
CA ARG A 194 -4.25 -15.39 7.25
C ARG A 194 -5.70 -15.82 7.08
N ASN A 195 -6.27 -15.47 5.93
CA ASN A 195 -7.59 -15.94 5.51
C ASN A 195 -7.47 -17.39 4.98
N ARG A 196 -7.92 -18.38 5.76
CA ARG A 196 -8.34 -19.67 5.22
C ARG A 196 -9.86 -19.70 5.25
N ARG A 197 -10.44 -19.83 4.05
CA ARG A 197 -11.86 -20.05 3.74
C ARG A 197 -12.76 -20.13 4.98
N ARG A 198 -13.36 -18.99 5.32
CA ARG A 198 -14.55 -18.76 6.18
C ARG A 198 -14.41 -18.23 7.62
N PHE A 199 -13.25 -18.10 8.26
CA PHE A 199 -13.16 -17.34 9.53
C PHE A 199 -11.79 -16.66 9.75
N LEU A 200 -11.80 -15.52 10.45
CA LEU A 200 -10.62 -14.84 10.98
C LEU A 200 -10.19 -15.54 12.29
N GLU A 201 -9.23 -16.46 12.23
CA GLU A 201 -8.55 -16.95 13.44
C GLU A 201 -7.20 -16.22 13.60
N CYS A 202 -7.09 -15.35 14.61
CA CYS A 202 -5.81 -14.85 15.08
C CYS A 202 -5.44 -15.60 16.37
N LYS A 203 -4.77 -16.76 16.25
CA LYS A 203 -4.31 -17.52 17.43
C LYS A 203 -3.06 -16.89 18.05
N ARG A 204 -3.15 -16.58 19.35
CA ARG A 204 -1.99 -16.36 20.24
C ARG A 204 -1.49 -17.77 20.62
N LYS A 205 -0.24 -18.11 20.33
CA LYS A 205 0.39 -19.25 21.01
C LYS A 205 0.94 -18.72 22.34
N SER A 206 0.42 -19.28 23.43
CA SER A 206 1.13 -19.36 24.73
C SER A 206 2.44 -20.11 24.54
#